data_AF-F3B011-F1
#
_entry.id   AF-F3B011-F1
#
_cell.length_a   1.000
_cell.length_b   1.000
_cell.length_c   1.000
_cell.angle_alpha   90.00
_cell.angle_beta   90.00
_cell.angle_gamma   90.00
#
_symmetry.space_group_name_H-M   'P 1'
#
loop_
_entity.id
_entity.type
_entity.pdbx_description
1 polymer ?
#
loop_
_entity_poly.entity_id
_entity_poly.type
_entity_poly.pdbx_seq_one_letter_code
_entity_poly.pdbx_strand_id
1 'polypeptide(L)'
;MKVLNLKNIFILYKKRQKKLGGVFFSETGEGRDLDLEDIEVCDLGGWLVPFDQADEFEALYLGRKDKEIWDNERWDNMYIFVDYMFDGNSVSVKFDKYEYDTQIFEEYETQKEVGTLKTRPIEELWKELNIPE
;
A
#
# COMPACT_ATOMS: atom_id res chain seq x y z
N MET A 1 -25.97 16.28 2.65
CA MET A 1 -24.65 16.19 3.30
C MET A 1 -24.61 14.93 4.15
N LYS A 2 -24.15 13.80 3.60
CA LYS A 2 -23.95 12.56 4.38
C LYS A 2 -22.49 12.54 4.79
N VAL A 3 -22.23 13.08 5.98
CA VAL A 3 -20.94 13.09 6.64
C VAL A 3 -20.43 11.64 6.73
N LEU A 4 -19.40 11.27 5.97
CA LEU A 4 -18.67 10.03 6.22
C LEU A 4 -17.59 10.31 7.29
N ASN A 5 -18.05 10.41 8.54
CA ASN A 5 -17.23 10.58 9.74
C ASN A 5 -16.10 9.52 9.78
N LEU A 6 -14.90 9.81 10.34
CA LEU A 6 -13.81 8.84 10.59
C LEU A 6 -14.30 7.48 11.12
N LYS A 7 -15.40 7.48 11.90
CA LYS A 7 -16.12 6.26 12.32
C LYS A 7 -16.48 5.33 11.16
N ASN A 8 -16.88 5.85 10.01
CA ASN A 8 -17.26 5.09 8.82
C ASN A 8 -16.04 4.46 8.13
N ILE A 9 -14.87 5.11 8.17
CA ILE A 9 -13.59 4.53 7.71
C ILE A 9 -13.24 3.35 8.62
N PHE A 10 -13.23 3.52 9.94
CA PHE A 10 -13.02 2.41 10.88
C PHE A 10 -14.02 1.26 10.71
N ILE A 11 -15.28 1.56 10.35
CA ILE A 11 -16.29 0.53 10.05
C ILE A 11 -15.94 -0.23 8.76
N LEU A 12 -15.45 0.43 7.71
CA LEU A 12 -14.97 -0.22 6.48
C LEU A 12 -13.79 -1.15 6.79
N TYR A 13 -12.80 -0.68 7.55
CA TYR A 13 -11.69 -1.49 8.03
C TYR A 13 -12.17 -2.71 8.84
N LYS A 14 -12.99 -2.50 9.87
CA LYS A 14 -13.52 -3.60 10.70
C LYS A 14 -14.33 -4.63 9.90
N LYS A 15 -15.14 -4.18 8.93
CA LYS A 15 -15.89 -5.09 8.05
C LYS A 15 -14.96 -5.89 7.15
N ARG A 16 -13.90 -5.25 6.63
CA ARG A 16 -12.94 -5.88 5.72
C ARG A 16 -12.01 -6.85 6.45
N GLN A 17 -11.50 -6.48 7.62
CA GLN A 17 -10.75 -7.33 8.53
C GLN A 17 -11.48 -8.64 8.85
N LYS A 18 -12.76 -8.56 9.25
CA LYS A 18 -13.60 -9.75 9.48
C LYS A 18 -13.74 -10.64 8.24
N LYS A 19 -13.78 -10.05 7.05
CA LYS A 19 -13.86 -10.80 5.78
C LYS A 19 -12.53 -11.47 5.43
N LEU A 20 -11.41 -10.83 5.76
CA LEU A 20 -10.06 -11.31 5.46
C LEU A 20 -9.46 -12.21 6.55
N GLY A 21 -10.11 -12.31 7.72
CA GLY A 21 -9.74 -13.26 8.77
C GLY A 21 -8.61 -12.79 9.70
N GLY A 22 -8.40 -11.48 9.83
CA GLY A 22 -7.29 -10.95 10.63
C GLY A 22 -7.49 -9.52 11.13
N VAL A 23 -6.52 -9.04 11.91
CA VAL A 23 -6.40 -7.68 12.41
C VAL A 23 -5.37 -6.94 11.57
N PHE A 24 -5.69 -5.71 11.15
CA PHE A 24 -4.72 -4.85 10.46
C PHE A 24 -4.02 -3.94 11.47
N PHE A 25 -2.70 -4.03 11.53
CA PHE A 25 -1.81 -3.17 12.33
C PHE A 25 -1.17 -2.16 11.37
N SER A 26 -1.64 -0.92 11.43
CA SER A 26 -1.13 0.16 10.57
C SER A 26 0.25 0.59 11.03
N GLU A 27 1.20 0.75 10.12
CA GLU A 27 2.55 1.24 10.43
C GLU A 27 2.74 2.68 9.97
N THR A 28 2.48 2.90 8.68
CA THR A 28 2.70 4.18 8.03
C THR A 28 1.48 4.64 7.24
N GLY A 29 1.30 5.95 7.18
CA GLY A 29 0.60 6.57 6.05
C GLY A 29 1.59 6.62 4.90
N GLU A 30 1.26 5.97 3.80
CA GLU A 30 2.12 5.83 2.61
C GLU A 30 1.38 6.34 1.40
N GLY A 31 2.12 6.78 0.37
CA GLY A 31 1.52 7.03 -0.94
C GLY A 31 0.71 8.33 -1.02
N ARG A 32 -0.56 8.23 -1.44
CA ARG A 32 -1.37 9.39 -1.85
C ARG A 32 -2.25 9.87 -0.72
N ASP A 33 -2.21 11.18 -0.49
CA ASP A 33 -3.22 11.87 0.30
C ASP A 33 -4.43 12.18 -0.60
N LEU A 34 -5.61 11.89 -0.09
CA LEU A 34 -6.89 12.23 -0.69
C LEU A 34 -7.58 13.26 0.22
N ASP A 35 -7.45 14.52 -0.18
CA ASP A 35 -8.16 15.63 0.42
C ASP A 35 -9.53 15.80 -0.24
N LEU A 36 -10.57 15.37 0.47
CA LEU A 36 -11.96 15.68 0.14
C LEU A 36 -12.47 16.76 1.12
N GLU A 37 -13.49 17.53 0.74
CA GLU A 37 -14.03 18.65 1.54
C GLU A 37 -14.25 18.33 3.04
N ASP A 38 -14.56 17.07 3.37
CA ASP A 38 -14.86 16.61 4.72
C ASP A 38 -13.97 15.44 5.21
N ILE A 39 -13.02 14.96 4.41
CA ILE A 39 -12.24 13.74 4.70
C ILE A 39 -10.82 13.90 4.17
N GLU A 40 -9.84 13.68 5.05
CA GLU A 40 -8.44 13.49 4.70
C GLU A 40 -8.11 12.01 4.97
N VAL A 41 -7.74 11.28 3.91
CA VAL A 41 -7.25 9.90 4.02
C VAL A 41 -5.97 9.75 3.23
N CYS A 42 -5.02 8.99 3.77
CA CYS A 42 -3.82 8.57 3.06
C CYS A 42 -3.88 7.06 2.83
N ASP A 43 -3.29 6.57 1.74
CA ASP A 43 -3.06 5.12 1.59
C ASP A 43 -2.23 4.62 2.82
N LEU A 44 -2.47 3.39 3.28
CA LEU A 44 -1.82 2.87 4.50
C LEU A 44 -0.94 1.66 4.20
N GLY A 45 0.22 1.61 4.84
CA GLY A 45 1.06 0.42 4.93
C GLY A 45 0.92 -0.25 6.29
N GLY A 46 0.93 -1.58 6.34
CA GLY A 46 0.92 -2.30 7.60
C GLY A 46 0.72 -3.80 7.46
N TRP A 47 0.51 -4.48 8.59
CA TRP A 47 0.40 -5.94 8.63
C TRP A 47 -1.04 -6.40 8.78
N LEU A 48 -1.50 -7.30 7.91
CA LEU A 48 -2.76 -8.01 8.09
C LEU A 48 -2.50 -9.38 8.73
N VAL A 49 -2.59 -9.41 10.06
CA VAL A 49 -2.21 -10.58 10.86
C VAL A 49 -3.45 -11.43 11.16
N PRO A 50 -3.41 -12.75 10.90
CA PRO A 50 -4.49 -13.67 11.26
C PRO A 50 -4.88 -13.58 12.75
N PHE A 51 -6.16 -13.75 13.06
CA PHE A 51 -6.66 -13.59 14.44
C PHE A 51 -5.95 -14.47 15.48
N ASP A 52 -5.52 -15.67 15.11
CA ASP A 52 -4.82 -16.61 15.97
C ASP A 52 -3.36 -16.22 16.26
N GLN A 53 -2.84 -15.22 15.55
CA GLN A 53 -1.47 -14.71 15.67
C GLN A 53 -1.43 -13.25 16.10
N ALA A 54 -2.59 -12.60 16.20
CA ALA A 54 -2.71 -11.17 16.47
C ALA A 54 -2.17 -10.78 17.85
N ASP A 55 -2.40 -11.60 18.89
CA ASP A 55 -1.91 -11.30 20.26
C ASP A 55 -0.37 -11.31 20.33
N GLU A 56 0.26 -12.28 19.64
CA GLU A 56 1.73 -12.38 19.53
C GLU A 56 2.29 -11.15 18.82
N PHE A 57 1.68 -10.79 17.68
CA PHE A 57 2.11 -9.65 16.89
C PHE A 57 1.90 -8.32 17.63
N GLU A 58 0.75 -8.14 18.28
CA GLU A 58 0.43 -6.93 19.03
C GLU A 58 1.45 -6.68 20.14
N ALA A 59 1.90 -7.73 20.84
CA ALA A 59 2.95 -7.61 21.85
C ALA A 59 4.28 -7.10 21.28
N LEU A 60 4.67 -7.56 20.09
CA LEU A 60 5.86 -7.07 19.38
C LEU A 60 5.68 -5.62 18.92
N TYR A 61 4.54 -5.33 18.31
CA TYR A 61 4.19 -4.04 17.74
C TYR A 61 4.12 -2.94 18.81
N LEU A 62 3.35 -3.17 19.89
CA LEU A 62 3.28 -2.24 21.03
C LEU A 62 4.59 -2.18 21.82
N GLY A 63 5.37 -3.26 21.80
CA GLY A 63 6.71 -3.33 22.37
C GLY A 63 7.78 -2.61 21.56
N ARG A 64 7.44 -2.00 20.41
CA ARG A 64 8.38 -1.34 19.49
C ARG A 64 9.53 -2.26 19.08
N LYS A 65 9.20 -3.52 18.81
CA LYS A 65 10.15 -4.56 18.41
C LYS A 65 10.33 -4.60 16.89
N ASP A 66 10.51 -3.43 16.29
CA ASP A 66 10.45 -3.26 14.83
C ASP A 66 11.43 -4.18 14.12
N LYS A 67 12.67 -4.30 14.62
CA LYS A 67 13.66 -5.24 14.07
C LYS A 67 13.20 -6.70 14.11
N GLU A 68 12.54 -7.13 15.18
CA GLU A 68 12.04 -8.50 15.33
C GLU A 68 10.86 -8.77 14.38
N ILE A 69 10.10 -7.73 14.04
CA ILE A 69 9.02 -7.78 13.06
C ILE A 69 9.59 -7.85 11.64
N TRP A 70 10.47 -6.91 11.27
CA TRP A 70 11.03 -6.78 9.92
C TRP A 70 12.01 -7.90 9.55
N ASP A 71 12.81 -8.41 10.49
CA ASP A 71 13.77 -9.48 10.21
C ASP A 71 13.10 -10.89 10.16
N ASN A 72 11.78 -10.97 10.32
CA ASN A 72 11.04 -12.22 10.34
C ASN A 72 10.14 -12.36 9.11
N GLU A 73 10.52 -13.28 8.22
CA GLU A 73 9.78 -13.58 6.98
C GLU A 73 8.30 -13.89 7.20
N ARG A 74 7.90 -14.45 8.36
CA ARG A 74 6.48 -14.70 8.68
C ARG A 74 5.69 -13.40 8.68
N TRP A 75 6.22 -12.37 9.33
CA TRP A 75 5.56 -11.08 9.48
C TRP A 75 5.68 -10.26 8.21
N ASP A 76 6.85 -10.27 7.57
CA ASP A 76 7.07 -9.62 6.28
C ASP A 76 6.04 -10.09 5.23
N ASN A 77 5.76 -11.39 5.18
CA ASN A 77 4.77 -11.95 4.27
C ASN A 77 3.33 -11.48 4.51
N MET A 78 3.03 -10.91 5.67
CA MET A 78 1.73 -10.35 6.05
C MET A 78 1.64 -8.84 5.84
N TYR A 79 2.73 -8.18 5.40
CA TYR A 79 2.71 -6.77 5.06
C TYR A 79 1.88 -6.55 3.79
N ILE A 80 0.99 -5.58 3.86
CA ILE A 80 0.06 -5.23 2.79
C ILE A 80 -0.09 -3.71 2.72
N PHE A 81 -0.60 -3.26 1.58
CA PHE A 81 -1.01 -1.89 1.35
C PHE A 81 -2.53 -1.81 1.33
N VAL A 82 -3.05 -0.71 1.86
CA VAL A 82 -4.47 -0.41 1.86
C VAL A 82 -4.70 0.86 1.07
N ASP A 83 -5.13 0.68 -0.18
CA ASP A 83 -5.41 1.78 -1.09
C ASP A 83 -6.85 2.28 -0.91
N TYR A 84 -7.01 3.60 -0.84
CA TYR A 84 -8.31 4.24 -0.90
C TYR A 84 -8.68 4.51 -2.36
N MET A 85 -9.93 4.17 -2.69
CA MET A 85 -10.50 4.43 -4.00
C MET A 85 -11.75 5.28 -3.85
N PHE A 86 -11.76 6.42 -4.54
CA PHE A 86 -12.90 7.31 -4.62
C PHE A 86 -13.44 7.33 -6.05
N ASP A 87 -14.71 6.98 -6.21
CA ASP A 87 -15.40 6.95 -7.52
C ASP A 87 -16.22 8.22 -7.81
N GLY A 88 -16.09 9.26 -6.97
CA GLY A 88 -16.89 10.47 -7.03
C GLY A 88 -18.11 10.47 -6.11
N ASN A 89 -18.55 9.30 -5.65
CA ASN A 89 -19.78 9.15 -4.86
C ASN A 89 -19.59 8.29 -3.60
N SER A 90 -18.59 7.42 -3.58
CA SER A 90 -18.28 6.50 -2.48
C SER A 90 -16.77 6.30 -2.32
N VAL A 91 -16.36 6.05 -1.07
CA VAL A 91 -15.00 5.66 -0.71
C VAL A 91 -15.00 4.15 -0.43
N SER A 92 -14.06 3.45 -1.04
CA SER A 92 -13.80 2.03 -0.80
C SER A 92 -12.33 1.79 -0.50
N VAL A 93 -12.03 0.66 0.15
CA VAL A 93 -10.67 0.26 0.52
C VAL A 93 -10.31 -1.05 -0.17
N LYS A 94 -9.15 -1.07 -0.82
CA LYS A 94 -8.54 -2.26 -1.40
C LYS A 94 -7.37 -2.68 -0.51
N PHE A 95 -7.27 -3.98 -0.24
CA PHE A 95 -6.15 -4.55 0.49
C PHE A 95 -5.35 -5.31 -0.55
N ASP A 96 -4.10 -4.94 -0.76
CA ASP A 96 -3.26 -5.51 -1.80
C ASP A 96 -1.85 -5.79 -1.29
N LYS A 97 -1.21 -6.82 -1.84
CA LYS A 97 0.20 -7.10 -1.61
C LYS A 97 0.93 -6.72 -2.89
N TYR A 98 1.78 -5.71 -2.83
CA TYR A 98 2.65 -5.40 -3.96
C TYR A 98 3.76 -6.44 -4.02
N GLU A 99 3.58 -7.44 -4.86
CA GLU A 99 4.67 -8.33 -5.26
C GLU A 99 5.43 -7.62 -6.38
N TYR A 100 6.68 -7.27 -6.09
CA TYR A 100 7.59 -6.80 -7.14
C TYR A 100 7.96 -7.99 -8.01
N ASP A 101 7.66 -7.92 -9.31
CA ASP A 101 8.15 -8.89 -10.26
C ASP A 101 9.67 -8.68 -10.43
N THR A 102 10.45 -9.45 -9.70
CA THR A 102 11.92 -9.38 -9.74
C THR A 102 12.48 -9.72 -11.12
N GLN A 103 11.72 -10.43 -11.94
CA GLN A 103 12.12 -10.76 -13.31
C GLN A 103 12.24 -9.51 -14.19
N ILE A 104 11.43 -8.47 -13.92
CA ILE A 104 11.52 -7.18 -14.61
C ILE A 104 12.90 -6.53 -14.38
N PHE A 105 13.42 -6.61 -13.15
CA PHE A 105 14.73 -6.05 -12.82
C PHE A 105 15.88 -6.87 -13.42
N GLU A 106 15.77 -8.20 -13.40
CA GLU A 106 16.76 -9.10 -14.04
C GLU A 106 16.82 -8.90 -15.55
N GLU A 107 15.67 -8.75 -16.20
CA GLU A 107 15.59 -8.47 -17.63
C GLU A 107 16.17 -7.08 -17.96
N TYR A 108 15.84 -6.07 -17.16
CA TYR A 108 16.38 -4.71 -17.31
C TYR A 108 17.91 -4.68 -17.19
N GLU A 109 18.49 -5.29 -16.16
CA GLU A 109 19.95 -5.33 -15.98
C GLU A 109 20.63 -6.13 -17.10
N THR A 110 20.02 -7.22 -17.59
CA THR A 110 20.52 -7.94 -18.76
C THR A 110 20.53 -7.05 -20.00
N GLN A 111 19.42 -6.36 -20.31
CA GLN A 111 19.31 -5.45 -21.45
C GLN A 111 20.29 -4.27 -21.37
N LYS A 112 20.61 -3.83 -20.15
CA LYS A 112 21.63 -2.80 -19.86
C LYS A 112 23.03 -3.30 -20.16
N GLU A 113 23.37 -4.51 -19.71
CA GLU A 113 24.67 -5.15 -19.98
C GLU A 113 24.90 -5.38 -21.48
N VAL A 114 23.88 -5.86 -22.21
CA VAL A 114 23.98 -6.07 -23.66
C VAL A 114 23.82 -4.78 -24.47
N GLY A 115 23.60 -3.63 -23.81
CA GLY A 115 23.50 -2.32 -24.45
C GLY A 115 22.27 -2.14 -25.35
N THR A 116 21.20 -2.91 -25.12
CA THR A 116 19.96 -2.86 -25.91
C THR A 116 18.94 -1.88 -25.34
N LEU A 117 19.13 -1.39 -24.11
CA LEU A 117 18.29 -0.36 -23.53
C LEU A 117 18.39 0.93 -24.34
N LYS A 118 17.27 1.32 -24.96
CA LYS A 118 17.14 2.65 -25.56
C LYS A 118 16.84 3.64 -24.45
N THR A 119 17.86 4.38 -24.04
CA THR A 119 17.67 5.58 -23.23
C THR A 119 17.45 6.76 -24.19
N ARG A 120 16.52 7.64 -23.82
CA ARG A 120 16.28 8.90 -24.52
C ARG A 120 16.00 10.00 -23.51
N PRO A 121 16.32 11.26 -23.83
CA PRO A 121 15.96 12.41 -23.00
C PRO A 121 14.45 12.44 -22.75
N ILE A 122 14.02 12.84 -21.55
CA ILE A 122 12.60 12.85 -21.18
C ILE A 122 11.79 13.83 -22.04
N GLU A 123 12.45 14.85 -22.58
CA GLU A 123 11.88 15.88 -23.45
C GLU A 123 11.41 15.29 -24.79
N GLU A 124 12.04 14.21 -25.28
CA GLU A 124 11.57 13.51 -26.48
C GLU A 124 10.25 12.78 -26.21
N LEU A 125 10.10 12.18 -25.03
CA LEU A 125 8.85 11.55 -24.62
C LEU A 125 7.73 12.59 -24.45
N TRP A 126 8.01 13.75 -23.87
CA TRP A 126 7.01 14.82 -23.71
C TRP A 126 6.47 15.31 -25.05
N LYS A 127 7.34 15.46 -26.05
CA LYS A 127 6.95 15.81 -27.43
C LYS A 127 6.06 14.75 -28.07
N GLU A 128 6.39 13.47 -27.88
CA GLU A 128 5.55 12.36 -28.40
C GLU A 128 4.17 12.32 -27.74
N LEU A 129 4.11 12.58 -26.43
CA LEU A 129 2.87 12.55 -25.65
C LEU A 129 2.07 13.86 -25.72
N ASN A 130 2.57 14.89 -26.44
CA ASN A 130 1.97 16.23 -26.49
C ASN A 130 1.68 16.83 -25.10
N ILE A 131 2.57 16.57 -24.13
CA ILE A 131 2.48 17.20 -22.80
C ILE A 131 3.04 18.62 -22.93
N PRO A 132 2.26 19.68 -22.62
CA PRO A 132 2.75 21.06 -22.69
C PRO A 132 3.88 21.29 -21.68
N GLU A 133 4.91 22.05 -22.08
CA GLU A 133 5.96 22.57 -21.20
C GLU A 133 5.42 23.59 -20.18
#